data_AF-A0A0G1RT12-F1
#
_entry.id   AF-A0A0G1RT12-F1
#
_cell.length_a   1.000
_cell.length_b   1.000
_cell.length_c   1.000
_cell.angle_alpha   90.00
_cell.angle_beta   90.00
_cell.angle_gamma   90.00
#
_symmetry.space_group_name_H-M   'P 1'
#
loop_
_entity.id
_entity.type
_entity.pdbx_description
1 polymer ?
#
loop_
_entity_poly.entity_id
_entity_poly.type
_entity_poly.pdbx_seq_one_letter_code
_entity_poly.pdbx_strand_id
1 'polypeptide(L)'
;MPKKWSKHEKHKKYNELYGLYVSRNKTIGEIANILGIAEQTVFKRMKKLGIRSAPELKKTYIARVRKDIKIPKHHSGALAEFMGIMLGDGHLSLYQIIITLGPKELTYAEYIVKLVQGVFGAKPKVGFRKTGAMDVYLGSVALTKWLKSEGLVQNKVMLQVAVPKWIFNKKEYMRYFLKGFFDTDGSVYKLRFGIQISFTNKSLPLLRSIHRMLLRLGYRPSFISGYRVFITRQKSIIKFFKEIRPANPKHLVRFRYLM
;
A
#
# COMPACT_ATOMS: atom_id res chain seq x y z
N MET A 1 11.05 -37.17 9.50
CA MET A 1 11.32 -36.72 8.10
C MET A 1 10.04 -36.79 7.27
N PRO A 2 9.73 -35.81 6.39
CA PRO A 2 8.56 -35.92 5.52
C PRO A 2 8.73 -37.11 4.55
N LYS A 3 7.76 -38.03 4.55
CA LYS A 3 7.74 -39.24 3.69
C LYS A 3 8.01 -38.84 2.22
N LYS A 4 9.07 -39.40 1.63
CA LYS A 4 9.35 -39.26 0.19
C LYS A 4 8.26 -40.02 -0.56
N TRP A 5 7.67 -39.38 -1.57
CA TRP A 5 6.66 -40.03 -2.42
C TRP A 5 7.36 -40.87 -3.46
N SER A 6 6.81 -42.05 -3.76
CA SER A 6 7.22 -42.83 -4.92
C SER A 6 6.93 -42.07 -6.22
N LYS A 7 7.55 -42.49 -7.32
CA LYS A 7 7.30 -41.90 -8.66
C LYS A 7 5.80 -41.97 -9.02
N HIS A 8 5.16 -43.11 -8.72
CA HIS A 8 3.73 -43.32 -8.95
C HIS A 8 2.86 -42.40 -8.09
N GLU A 9 3.14 -42.30 -6.78
CA GLU A 9 2.42 -41.41 -5.88
C GLU A 9 2.54 -39.93 -6.30
N LYS A 10 3.73 -39.52 -6.75
CA LYS A 10 3.97 -38.17 -7.24
C LYS A 10 3.14 -37.87 -8.49
N HIS A 11 3.07 -38.81 -9.43
CA HIS A 11 2.27 -38.67 -10.66
C HIS A 11 0.77 -38.60 -10.35
N LYS A 12 0.25 -39.50 -9.51
CA LYS A 12 -1.16 -39.50 -9.08
C LYS A 12 -1.57 -38.18 -8.43
N LYS A 13 -0.76 -37.69 -7.48
CA LYS A 13 -1.00 -36.41 -6.80
C LYS A 13 -0.87 -35.21 -7.74
N TYR A 14 0.04 -35.27 -8.72
CA TYR A 14 0.15 -34.23 -9.75
C TYR A 14 -1.13 -34.14 -10.56
N ASN A 15 -1.61 -35.25 -11.11
CA ASN A 15 -2.80 -35.27 -11.95
C ASN A 15 -4.05 -34.82 -11.18
N GLU A 16 -4.20 -35.26 -9.93
CA GLU A 16 -5.29 -34.83 -9.04
C GLU A 16 -5.26 -33.31 -8.82
N LEU A 17 -4.14 -32.77 -8.35
CA LEU A 17 -4.03 -31.35 -8.04
C LEU A 17 -4.05 -30.47 -9.29
N TYR A 18 -3.44 -30.92 -10.39
CA TYR A 18 -3.47 -30.20 -11.67
C TYR A 18 -4.90 -30.18 -12.23
N GLY A 19 -5.59 -31.33 -12.24
CA GLY A 19 -6.97 -31.43 -12.72
C GLY A 19 -7.93 -30.55 -11.91
N LEU A 20 -7.81 -30.56 -10.57
CA LEU A 20 -8.64 -29.70 -9.72
C LEU A 20 -8.28 -28.21 -9.85
N TYR A 21 -7.00 -27.87 -9.76
CA TYR A 21 -6.56 -26.48 -9.72
C TYR A 21 -6.57 -25.81 -11.09
N VAL A 22 -5.95 -26.43 -12.10
CA VAL A 22 -5.78 -25.84 -13.42
C VAL A 22 -7.05 -26.10 -14.25
N SER A 23 -7.37 -27.36 -14.51
CA SER A 23 -8.45 -27.72 -15.45
C SER A 23 -9.84 -27.32 -14.94
N ARG A 24 -10.15 -27.61 -13.67
CA ARG A 24 -11.45 -27.27 -13.05
C ARG A 24 -11.48 -25.90 -12.38
N ASN A 25 -10.40 -25.13 -12.48
CA ASN A 25 -10.26 -23.77 -11.94
C ASN A 25 -10.57 -23.64 -10.43
N LYS A 26 -10.48 -24.71 -9.63
CA LYS A 26 -10.76 -24.65 -8.19
C LYS A 26 -9.70 -23.83 -7.45
N THR A 27 -10.13 -23.15 -6.40
CA THR A 27 -9.28 -22.46 -5.43
C THR A 27 -8.61 -23.46 -4.50
N ILE A 28 -7.55 -23.03 -3.79
CA ILE A 28 -6.87 -23.89 -2.81
C ILE A 28 -7.84 -24.31 -1.69
N GLY A 29 -8.73 -23.41 -1.25
CA GLY A 29 -9.76 -23.71 -0.26
C GLY A 29 -10.78 -24.74 -0.73
N GLU A 30 -11.27 -24.65 -1.96
CA GLU A 30 -12.15 -25.67 -2.52
C GLU A 30 -11.45 -27.03 -2.61
N ILE A 31 -10.19 -27.06 -3.03
CA ILE A 31 -9.40 -28.30 -3.08
C ILE A 31 -9.18 -28.88 -1.67
N ALA A 32 -8.89 -28.02 -0.69
CA ALA A 32 -8.74 -28.41 0.71
C ALA A 32 -10.00 -29.11 1.24
N ASN A 33 -11.17 -28.53 0.95
CA ASN A 33 -12.46 -29.12 1.31
C ASN A 33 -12.71 -30.45 0.59
N ILE A 34 -12.47 -30.51 -0.73
CA ILE A 34 -12.63 -31.75 -1.54
C ILE A 34 -11.75 -32.88 -1.02
N LEU A 35 -10.51 -32.56 -0.63
CA LEU A 35 -9.53 -33.54 -0.19
C LEU A 35 -9.52 -33.78 1.32
N GLY A 36 -10.36 -33.07 2.09
CA GLY A 36 -10.40 -33.16 3.55
C GLY A 36 -9.07 -32.82 4.24
N ILE A 37 -8.30 -31.87 3.71
CA ILE A 37 -6.98 -31.49 4.23
C ILE A 37 -6.86 -29.98 4.37
N ALA A 38 -5.95 -29.50 5.23
CA ALA A 38 -5.70 -28.07 5.37
C ALA A 38 -5.22 -27.41 4.06
N GLU A 39 -5.64 -26.16 3.81
CA GLU A 39 -5.21 -25.35 2.65
C GLU A 39 -3.68 -25.25 2.54
N GLN A 40 -3.00 -25.08 3.68
CA GLN A 40 -1.54 -25.03 3.74
C GLN A 40 -0.91 -26.33 3.23
N THR A 41 -1.57 -27.48 3.46
CA THR A 41 -1.12 -28.78 2.97
C THR A 41 -1.28 -28.86 1.46
N VAL A 42 -2.40 -28.41 0.91
CA VAL A 42 -2.62 -28.32 -0.56
C VAL A 42 -1.53 -27.46 -1.20
N PHE A 43 -1.28 -26.25 -0.66
CA PHE A 43 -0.26 -25.35 -1.18
C PHE A 43 1.15 -25.97 -1.14
N LYS A 44 1.54 -26.59 -0.03
CA LYS A 44 2.82 -27.32 0.08
C LYS A 44 2.94 -28.43 -0.95
N ARG A 45 1.87 -29.19 -1.20
CA ARG A 45 1.84 -30.26 -2.21
C ARG A 45 2.01 -29.70 -3.62
N MET A 46 1.28 -28.63 -3.98
CA MET A 46 1.42 -27.96 -5.27
C MET A 46 2.87 -27.50 -5.50
N LYS A 47 3.49 -26.84 -4.51
CA LYS A 47 4.88 -26.39 -4.58
C LYS A 47 5.85 -27.56 -4.78
N LYS A 48 5.67 -28.66 -4.05
CA LYS A 48 6.49 -29.89 -4.19
C LYS A 48 6.34 -30.55 -5.57
N LEU A 49 5.21 -30.34 -6.24
CA LEU A 49 4.86 -30.91 -7.54
C LEU A 49 5.15 -29.95 -8.72
N GLY A 50 5.64 -28.74 -8.46
CA GLY A 50 5.91 -27.74 -9.50
C GLY A 50 4.65 -27.12 -10.11
N ILE A 51 3.48 -27.27 -9.47
CA ILE A 51 2.24 -26.63 -9.91
C ILE A 51 2.25 -25.19 -9.42
N ARG A 52 2.46 -24.24 -10.33
CA ARG A 52 2.48 -22.80 -10.00
C ARG A 52 1.09 -22.34 -9.57
N SER A 53 1.01 -21.70 -8.41
CA SER A 53 -0.22 -21.03 -8.00
C SER A 53 -0.46 -19.79 -8.87
N ALA A 54 -1.65 -19.68 -9.45
CA ALA A 54 -2.13 -18.55 -10.22
C ALA A 54 -3.51 -18.09 -9.67
N PRO A 55 -3.55 -17.57 -8.44
CA PRO A 55 -4.79 -17.11 -7.80
C PRO A 55 -5.56 -16.07 -8.63
N GLU A 56 -4.85 -15.23 -9.38
CA GLU A 56 -5.38 -14.18 -10.25
C GLU A 56 -6.23 -14.72 -11.42
N LEU A 57 -6.07 -16.01 -11.75
CA LEU A 57 -6.82 -16.68 -12.82
C LEU A 57 -8.08 -17.41 -12.31
N LYS A 58 -8.40 -17.32 -11.01
CA LYS A 58 -9.54 -18.03 -10.42
C LYS A 58 -10.84 -17.25 -10.60
N LYS A 59 -11.79 -17.86 -11.32
CA LYS A 59 -13.11 -17.30 -11.60
C LYS A 59 -13.85 -16.89 -10.32
N THR A 60 -13.78 -17.70 -9.26
CA THR A 60 -14.43 -17.40 -7.97
C THR A 60 -13.96 -16.08 -7.36
N TYR A 61 -12.66 -15.77 -7.43
CA TYR A 61 -12.13 -14.50 -6.91
C TYR A 61 -12.46 -13.32 -7.82
N ILE A 62 -12.49 -13.54 -9.13
CA ILE A 62 -12.87 -12.52 -10.11
C ILE A 62 -14.37 -12.19 -10.01
N ALA A 63 -15.23 -13.19 -9.79
CA ALA A 63 -16.68 -13.07 -9.76
C ALA A 63 -17.23 -12.45 -8.46
N ARG A 64 -16.45 -12.44 -7.36
CA ARG A 64 -16.82 -11.73 -6.12
C ARG A 64 -16.72 -10.22 -6.30
N VAL A 65 -17.76 -9.63 -6.90
CA VAL A 65 -17.89 -8.18 -7.05
C VAL A 65 -18.58 -7.61 -5.82
N ARG A 66 -17.86 -6.72 -5.12
CA ARG A 66 -18.41 -5.92 -4.03
C ARG A 66 -19.18 -4.73 -4.59
N LYS A 67 -20.50 -4.73 -4.42
CA LYS A 67 -21.39 -3.66 -4.91
C LYS A 67 -21.24 -2.34 -4.16
N ASP A 68 -20.70 -2.37 -2.94
CA ASP A 68 -20.48 -1.20 -2.10
C ASP A 68 -19.24 -0.38 -2.50
N ILE A 69 -18.35 -0.95 -3.32
CA ILE A 69 -17.15 -0.26 -3.80
C ILE A 69 -17.46 0.52 -5.07
N LYS A 70 -17.13 1.81 -5.03
CA LYS A 70 -17.22 2.76 -6.12
C LYS A 70 -15.81 3.07 -6.62
N ILE A 71 -15.53 2.76 -7.89
CA ILE A 71 -14.29 3.16 -8.54
C ILE A 71 -14.42 4.62 -9.00
N PRO A 72 -13.51 5.52 -8.63
CA PRO A 72 -13.57 6.91 -9.06
C PRO A 72 -13.52 7.06 -10.58
N LYS A 73 -14.42 7.85 -11.16
CA LYS A 73 -14.40 8.21 -12.60
C LYS A 73 -13.38 9.30 -12.92
N HIS A 74 -13.02 10.11 -11.92
CA HIS A 74 -12.10 11.23 -12.04
C HIS A 74 -11.12 11.24 -10.87
N HIS A 75 -9.93 11.80 -11.10
CA HIS A 75 -8.94 12.01 -10.06
C HIS A 75 -9.34 13.15 -9.11
N SER A 76 -9.10 12.97 -7.82
CA SER A 76 -9.41 13.94 -6.77
C SER A 76 -8.23 14.14 -5.82
N GLY A 77 -8.24 15.22 -5.04
CA GLY A 77 -7.26 15.43 -3.96
C GLY A 77 -7.25 14.26 -2.97
N ALA A 78 -8.42 13.79 -2.53
CA ALA A 78 -8.54 12.63 -1.64
C ALA A 78 -7.91 11.35 -2.23
N LEU A 79 -8.09 11.11 -3.53
CA LEU A 79 -7.40 9.99 -4.20
C LEU A 79 -5.89 10.22 -4.23
N ALA A 80 -5.41 11.43 -4.49
CA ALA A 80 -3.97 11.72 -4.48
C ALA A 80 -3.35 11.51 -3.10
N GLU A 81 -4.04 11.91 -2.04
CA GLU A 81 -3.63 11.63 -0.65
C GLU A 81 -3.57 10.13 -0.36
N PHE A 82 -4.61 9.39 -0.75
CA PHE A 82 -4.61 7.94 -0.66
C PHE A 82 -3.43 7.29 -1.41
N MET A 83 -3.10 7.77 -2.61
CA MET A 83 -1.94 7.28 -3.37
C MET A 83 -0.62 7.57 -2.66
N GLY A 84 -0.50 8.72 -1.98
CA GLY A 84 0.65 9.07 -1.15
C GLY A 84 0.84 8.09 0.00
N ILE A 85 -0.23 7.86 0.78
CA ILE A 85 -0.22 6.88 1.89
C ILE A 85 0.11 5.49 1.37
N MET A 86 -0.53 5.09 0.25
CA MET A 86 -0.26 3.80 -0.34
C MET A 86 1.21 3.69 -0.73
N LEU A 87 1.81 4.66 -1.43
CA LEU A 87 3.19 4.56 -1.88
C LEU A 87 4.23 4.56 -0.74
N GLY A 88 3.87 5.03 0.45
CA GLY A 88 4.64 4.87 1.67
C GLY A 88 4.43 3.53 2.37
N ASP A 89 3.45 3.48 3.28
CA ASP A 89 3.19 2.32 4.16
C ASP A 89 2.16 1.31 3.60
N GLY A 90 1.63 1.56 2.41
CA GLY A 90 0.64 0.67 1.80
C GLY A 90 1.22 -0.62 1.23
N HIS A 91 0.44 -1.69 1.30
CA HIS A 91 0.65 -2.93 0.58
C HIS A 91 -0.55 -3.23 -0.33
N LEU A 92 -0.26 -3.49 -1.61
CA LEU A 92 -1.26 -3.87 -2.59
C LEU A 92 -1.11 -5.36 -2.89
N SER A 93 -2.01 -6.17 -2.36
CA SER A 93 -2.07 -7.59 -2.71
C SER A 93 -2.93 -7.81 -3.96
N LEU A 94 -3.16 -9.06 -4.35
CA LEU A 94 -4.10 -9.38 -5.42
C LEU A 94 -5.55 -9.05 -5.02
N TYR A 95 -5.90 -9.21 -3.74
CA TYR A 95 -7.28 -9.20 -3.29
C TYR A 95 -7.66 -7.98 -2.47
N GLN A 96 -6.68 -7.28 -1.91
CA GLN A 96 -6.92 -6.23 -0.94
C GLN A 96 -5.79 -5.20 -0.91
N ILE A 97 -6.15 -3.98 -0.52
CA ILE A 97 -5.22 -2.99 -0.01
C ILE A 97 -5.07 -3.18 1.50
N ILE A 98 -3.88 -2.93 2.02
CA ILE A 98 -3.56 -2.95 3.45
C ILE A 98 -2.66 -1.74 3.72
N ILE A 99 -2.93 -0.98 4.76
CA ILE A 99 -2.06 0.09 5.27
C ILE A 99 -1.72 -0.28 6.71
N THR A 100 -0.43 -0.53 6.98
CA THR A 100 0.03 -0.91 8.32
C THR A 100 0.50 0.33 9.08
N LEU A 101 0.05 0.48 10.32
CA LEU A 101 0.32 1.63 11.18
C LEU A 101 0.91 1.17 12.51
N GLY A 102 1.65 2.06 13.17
CA GLY A 102 2.21 1.81 14.49
C GLY A 102 1.15 1.71 15.59
N PRO A 103 1.46 1.10 16.75
CA PRO A 103 0.49 0.91 17.85
C PRO A 103 -0.12 2.19 18.40
N LYS A 104 0.58 3.33 18.28
CA LYS A 104 0.17 4.63 18.83
C LYS A 104 -0.57 5.51 17.81
N GLU A 105 -0.95 4.97 16.65
CA GLU A 105 -1.48 5.75 15.53
C GLU A 105 -2.99 5.52 15.30
N LEU A 106 -3.75 5.21 16.37
CA LEU A 106 -5.19 4.87 16.27
C LEU A 106 -6.01 5.99 15.65
N THR A 107 -5.81 7.24 16.09
CA THR A 107 -6.48 8.41 15.52
C THR A 107 -6.19 8.58 14.02
N TYR A 108 -4.97 8.24 13.59
CA TYR A 108 -4.61 8.28 12.17
C TYR A 108 -5.21 7.10 11.41
N ALA A 109 -5.36 5.92 12.03
CA ALA A 109 -6.10 4.80 11.45
C ALA A 109 -7.57 5.17 11.17
N GLU A 110 -8.24 5.84 12.10
CA GLU A 110 -9.61 6.35 11.92
C GLU A 110 -9.70 7.39 10.81
N TYR A 111 -8.70 8.26 10.69
CA TYR A 111 -8.58 9.20 9.58
C TYR A 111 -8.51 8.46 8.22
N ILE A 112 -7.65 7.45 8.12
CA ILE A 112 -7.49 6.64 6.91
C ILE A 112 -8.80 5.90 6.58
N VAL A 113 -9.52 5.37 7.58
CA VAL A 113 -10.81 4.73 7.38
C VAL A 113 -11.79 5.68 6.69
N LYS A 114 -11.90 6.92 7.18
CA LYS A 114 -12.76 7.95 6.59
C LYS A 114 -12.31 8.34 5.19
N LEU A 115 -11.00 8.50 4.97
CA LEU A 115 -10.42 8.82 3.66
C LEU A 115 -10.76 7.74 2.63
N VAL A 116 -10.43 6.48 2.93
CA VAL A 116 -10.66 5.34 2.02
C VAL A 116 -12.16 5.15 1.74
N GLN A 117 -13.00 5.30 2.76
CA GLN A 117 -14.46 5.26 2.58
C GLN A 117 -14.96 6.42 1.70
N GLY A 118 -14.40 7.62 1.86
CA GLY A 118 -14.75 8.77 1.03
C GLY A 118 -14.33 8.60 -0.43
N VAL A 119 -13.17 7.99 -0.69
CA VAL A 119 -12.68 7.75 -2.07
C VAL A 119 -13.44 6.61 -2.75
N PHE A 120 -13.68 5.50 -2.04
CA PHE A 120 -14.17 4.26 -2.66
C PHE A 120 -15.59 3.86 -2.26
N GLY A 121 -16.28 4.65 -1.43
CA GLY A 121 -17.63 4.36 -0.93
C GLY A 121 -17.73 3.24 0.11
N ALA A 122 -16.74 2.33 0.16
CA ALA A 122 -16.74 1.19 1.06
C ALA A 122 -15.88 1.44 2.30
N LYS A 123 -16.44 1.14 3.48
CA LYS A 123 -15.73 1.26 4.75
C LYS A 123 -14.65 0.17 4.87
N PRO A 124 -13.35 0.52 5.01
CA PRO A 124 -12.32 -0.46 5.31
C PRO A 124 -12.47 -1.00 6.74
N LYS A 125 -11.88 -2.17 7.00
CA LYS A 125 -11.80 -2.77 8.34
C LYS A 125 -10.47 -2.40 9.00
N VAL A 126 -10.46 -2.40 10.32
CA VAL A 126 -9.25 -2.26 11.14
C VAL A 126 -9.00 -3.59 11.85
N GLY A 127 -7.80 -4.14 11.71
CA GLY A 127 -7.34 -5.33 12.42
C GLY A 127 -6.12 -5.01 13.28
N PHE A 128 -5.97 -5.73 14.39
CA PHE A 128 -4.84 -5.59 15.30
C PHE A 128 -3.91 -6.79 15.17
N ARG A 129 -2.60 -6.52 15.02
CA ARG A 129 -1.56 -7.55 15.00
C ARG A 129 -1.11 -7.87 16.42
N LYS A 130 -0.53 -9.06 16.62
CA LYS A 130 0.08 -9.48 17.89
C LYS A 130 1.17 -8.52 18.38
N THR A 131 1.81 -7.80 17.47
CA THR A 131 2.86 -6.79 17.78
C THR A 131 2.29 -5.45 18.26
N GLY A 132 0.96 -5.31 18.35
CA GLY A 132 0.27 -4.05 18.64
C GLY A 132 0.08 -3.13 17.43
N ALA A 133 0.70 -3.44 16.28
CA ALA A 133 0.47 -2.68 15.04
C ALA A 133 -0.97 -2.88 14.52
N MET A 134 -1.45 -1.92 13.74
CA MET A 134 -2.80 -1.93 13.18
C MET A 134 -2.73 -2.05 11.66
N ASP A 135 -3.68 -2.79 11.07
CA ASP A 135 -3.89 -2.85 9.63
C ASP A 135 -5.25 -2.26 9.27
N VAL A 136 -5.25 -1.20 8.47
CA VAL A 136 -6.45 -0.74 7.76
C VAL A 136 -6.51 -1.45 6.41
N TYR A 137 -7.53 -2.25 6.17
CA TYR A 137 -7.62 -3.06 4.95
C TYR A 137 -8.99 -3.04 4.28
N LEU A 138 -8.98 -3.10 2.95
CA LEU A 138 -10.18 -3.16 2.11
C LEU A 138 -9.99 -4.21 1.02
N GLY A 139 -10.77 -5.28 1.08
CA GLY A 139 -10.75 -6.36 0.10
C GLY A 139 -11.63 -6.07 -1.11
N SER A 140 -11.02 -6.07 -2.31
CA SER A 140 -11.68 -6.11 -3.62
C SER A 140 -10.67 -6.31 -4.75
N VAL A 141 -10.87 -7.36 -5.55
CA VAL A 141 -10.05 -7.63 -6.75
C VAL A 141 -10.25 -6.55 -7.82
N ALA A 142 -11.47 -6.03 -7.97
CA ALA A 142 -11.74 -4.96 -8.93
C ALA A 142 -10.97 -3.68 -8.55
N LEU A 143 -10.98 -3.33 -7.27
CA LEU A 143 -10.23 -2.19 -6.76
C LEU A 143 -8.72 -2.38 -6.94
N THR A 144 -8.18 -3.55 -6.58
CA THR A 144 -6.74 -3.78 -6.72
C THR A 144 -6.29 -3.76 -8.19
N LYS A 145 -7.10 -4.26 -9.13
CA LYS A 145 -6.85 -4.16 -10.56
C LYS A 145 -6.83 -2.71 -11.03
N TRP A 146 -7.82 -1.93 -10.64
CA TRP A 146 -7.88 -0.50 -10.98
C TRP A 146 -6.71 0.30 -10.39
N LEU A 147 -6.34 0.05 -9.14
CA LEU A 147 -5.18 0.71 -8.53
C LEU A 147 -3.86 0.37 -9.23
N LYS A 148 -3.74 -0.84 -9.80
CA LYS A 148 -2.59 -1.20 -10.64
C LYS A 148 -2.57 -0.41 -11.94
N SER A 149 -3.73 -0.22 -12.60
CA SER A 149 -3.79 0.64 -13.79
C SER A 149 -3.51 2.11 -13.48
N GLU A 150 -3.78 2.56 -12.26
CA GLU A 150 -3.43 3.90 -11.78
C GLU A 150 -1.95 4.06 -11.36
N GLY A 151 -1.14 3.00 -11.46
CA GLY A 151 0.31 3.04 -11.23
C GLY A 151 0.78 2.54 -9.86
N LEU A 152 -0.09 1.94 -9.03
CA LEU A 152 0.37 1.23 -7.83
C LEU A 152 0.90 -0.17 -8.18
N VAL A 153 1.92 -0.61 -7.45
CA VAL A 153 2.50 -1.95 -7.59
C VAL A 153 2.62 -2.66 -6.24
N GLN A 154 2.80 -3.98 -6.27
CA GLN A 154 2.89 -4.80 -5.06
C GLN A 154 4.23 -4.60 -4.32
N ASN A 155 5.34 -4.41 -5.05
CA ASN A 155 6.67 -4.23 -4.46
C ASN A 155 7.37 -2.98 -5.05
N LYS A 156 7.12 -1.83 -4.45
CA LYS A 156 7.51 -0.51 -4.99
C LYS A 156 9.00 -0.24 -4.93
N VAL A 157 9.67 -0.72 -3.89
CA VAL A 157 11.12 -0.53 -3.70
C VAL A 157 11.88 -1.38 -4.71
N MET A 158 11.49 -2.65 -4.87
CA MET A 158 12.11 -3.53 -5.87
C MET A 158 11.86 -3.02 -7.30
N LEU A 159 10.66 -2.52 -7.58
CA LEU A 159 10.26 -2.04 -8.90
C LEU A 159 10.64 -0.57 -9.16
N GLN A 160 11.27 0.11 -8.19
CA GLN A 160 11.69 1.52 -8.28
C GLN A 160 10.60 2.44 -8.89
N VAL A 161 9.37 2.30 -8.40
CA VAL A 161 8.22 3.00 -9.01
C VAL A 161 8.26 4.49 -8.71
N ALA A 162 7.91 5.31 -9.71
CA ALA A 162 7.72 6.74 -9.57
C ALA A 162 6.27 7.09 -9.22
N VAL A 163 6.04 8.35 -8.84
CA VAL A 163 4.68 8.84 -8.57
C VAL A 163 3.87 8.85 -9.88
N PRO A 164 2.60 8.39 -9.89
CA PRO A 164 1.72 8.44 -11.05
C PRO A 164 1.69 9.82 -11.72
N LYS A 165 1.80 9.86 -13.05
CA LYS A 165 1.93 11.10 -13.82
C LYS A 165 0.77 12.08 -13.55
N TRP A 166 -0.44 11.57 -13.39
CA TRP A 166 -1.63 12.41 -13.20
C TRP A 166 -1.58 13.27 -11.93
N ILE A 167 -0.81 12.88 -10.92
CA ILE A 167 -0.61 13.69 -9.70
C ILE A 167 0.07 15.02 -10.02
N PHE A 168 0.89 15.07 -11.07
CA PHE A 168 1.56 16.30 -11.52
C PHE A 168 0.66 17.23 -12.33
N ASN A 169 -0.56 16.79 -12.71
CA ASN A 169 -1.46 17.58 -13.56
C ASN A 169 -2.02 18.81 -12.83
N LYS A 170 -2.15 18.76 -11.50
CA LYS A 170 -2.65 19.89 -10.68
C LYS A 170 -1.80 20.09 -9.44
N LYS A 171 -1.54 21.35 -9.07
CA LYS A 171 -0.87 21.69 -7.80
C LYS A 171 -1.64 21.15 -6.59
N GLU A 172 -2.97 21.11 -6.67
CA GLU A 172 -3.82 20.50 -5.66
C GLU A 172 -3.47 19.03 -5.43
N TYR A 173 -3.43 18.20 -6.48
CA TYR A 173 -3.08 16.78 -6.36
C TYR A 173 -1.68 16.58 -5.77
N MET A 174 -0.71 17.41 -6.17
CA MET A 174 0.63 17.39 -5.56
C MET A 174 0.59 17.68 -4.05
N ARG A 175 -0.21 18.65 -3.60
CA ARG A 175 -0.34 18.96 -2.15
C ARG A 175 -0.94 17.79 -1.38
N TYR A 176 -2.06 17.24 -1.87
CA TYR A 176 -2.71 16.10 -1.23
C TYR A 176 -1.82 14.84 -1.25
N PHE A 177 -1.11 14.59 -2.34
CA PHE A 177 -0.14 13.50 -2.40
C PHE A 177 0.97 13.66 -1.36
N LEU A 178 1.57 14.86 -1.28
CA LEU A 178 2.60 15.16 -0.28
C LEU A 178 2.09 15.04 1.15
N LYS A 179 0.82 15.38 1.40
CA LYS A 179 0.18 15.20 2.70
C LYS A 179 0.18 13.73 3.10
N GLY A 180 -0.41 12.87 2.26
CA GLY A 180 -0.48 11.44 2.53
C GLY A 180 0.88 10.76 2.62
N PHE A 181 1.83 11.14 1.75
CA PHE A 181 3.19 10.58 1.76
C PHE A 181 4.04 11.08 2.94
N PHE A 182 3.83 12.33 3.39
CA PHE A 182 4.52 12.84 4.58
C PHE A 182 4.02 12.16 5.86
N ASP A 183 2.73 11.83 5.94
CA ASP A 183 2.18 11.15 7.11
C ASP A 183 2.71 9.71 7.30
N THR A 184 3.36 9.13 6.28
CA THR A 184 4.02 7.82 6.33
C THR A 184 5.55 7.94 6.42
N ASP A 185 6.17 8.55 5.40
CA ASP A 185 7.63 8.59 5.19
C ASP A 185 8.24 9.94 5.58
N GLY A 186 7.43 10.83 6.15
CA GLY A 186 7.83 12.13 6.65
C GLY A 186 8.31 12.08 8.10
N SER A 187 9.12 13.07 8.47
CA SER A 187 9.54 13.26 9.86
C SER A 187 9.88 14.72 10.12
N VAL A 188 9.72 15.13 11.38
CA VAL A 188 10.09 16.46 11.88
C VAL A 188 11.24 16.27 12.87
N TYR A 189 12.33 17.01 12.71
CA TYR A 189 13.50 16.93 13.57
C TYR A 189 13.86 18.29 14.15
N LYS A 190 14.39 18.27 15.38
CA LYS A 190 15.08 19.42 15.98
C LYS A 190 16.50 19.47 15.44
N LEU A 191 16.95 20.65 15.07
CA LEU A 191 18.35 20.96 14.80
C LEU A 191 18.93 21.77 15.96
N ARG A 192 20.25 21.96 15.98
CA ARG A 192 20.91 22.87 16.93
C ARG A 192 20.32 24.29 16.85
N PHE A 193 20.04 24.75 15.63
CA PHE A 193 19.50 26.08 15.35
C PHE A 193 18.23 25.98 14.49
N GLY A 194 17.15 25.49 15.08
CA GLY A 194 15.82 25.45 14.47
C GLY A 194 15.29 24.04 14.22
N ILE A 195 14.49 23.89 13.18
CA ILE A 195 13.78 22.66 12.85
C ILE A 195 13.98 22.27 11.41
N GLN A 196 13.84 20.99 11.10
CA GLN A 196 13.77 20.49 9.72
C GLN A 196 12.66 19.47 9.57
N ILE A 197 12.11 19.38 8.37
CA ILE A 197 11.33 18.21 7.96
C ILE A 197 12.10 17.41 6.92
N SER A 198 11.89 16.10 6.92
CA SER A 198 12.49 15.19 5.94
C SER A 198 11.44 14.29 5.30
N PHE A 199 11.70 13.90 4.06
CA PHE A 199 11.09 12.74 3.41
C PHE A 199 12.16 11.66 3.27
N THR A 200 11.89 10.44 3.70
CA THR A 200 12.84 9.32 3.61
C THR A 200 12.23 8.14 2.89
N ASN A 201 12.79 7.70 1.76
CA ASN A 201 12.27 6.53 1.05
C ASN A 201 13.35 5.83 0.21
N LYS A 202 13.36 4.49 0.18
CA LYS A 202 14.36 3.72 -0.57
C LYS A 202 14.14 3.69 -2.09
N SER A 203 12.97 4.13 -2.58
CA SER A 203 12.73 4.34 -4.01
C SER A 203 13.23 5.72 -4.41
N LEU A 204 14.38 5.77 -5.12
CA LEU A 204 14.92 7.02 -5.64
C LEU A 204 13.96 7.72 -6.62
N PRO A 205 13.20 7.01 -7.48
CA PRO A 205 12.19 7.64 -8.34
C PRO A 205 11.03 8.29 -7.57
N LEU A 206 10.62 7.73 -6.42
CA LEU A 206 9.66 8.40 -5.52
C LEU A 206 10.28 9.68 -4.96
N LEU A 207 11.47 9.62 -4.38
CA LEU A 207 12.14 10.79 -3.83
C LEU A 207 12.36 11.90 -4.87
N ARG A 208 12.77 11.56 -6.09
CA ARG A 208 12.88 12.51 -7.21
C ARG A 208 11.53 13.16 -7.55
N SER A 209 10.45 12.40 -7.45
CA SER A 209 9.11 12.91 -7.68
C SER A 209 8.66 13.86 -6.56
N ILE A 210 8.92 13.50 -5.29
CA ILE A 210 8.71 14.38 -4.12
C ILE A 210 9.49 15.68 -4.28
N HIS A 211 10.79 15.59 -4.58
CA HIS A 211 11.65 16.76 -4.78
C HIS A 211 11.09 17.70 -5.87
N ARG A 212 10.67 17.15 -7.02
CA ARG A 212 10.04 17.94 -8.10
C ARG A 212 8.73 18.58 -7.67
N MET A 213 7.87 17.88 -6.92
CA MET A 213 6.62 18.44 -6.41
C MET A 213 6.88 19.60 -5.44
N LEU A 214 7.84 19.44 -4.53
CA LEU A 214 8.25 20.50 -3.60
C LEU A 214 8.72 21.75 -4.34
N LEU A 215 9.59 21.60 -5.35
CA LEU A 215 10.02 22.72 -6.20
C LEU A 215 8.84 23.40 -6.92
N ARG A 216 7.94 22.63 -7.55
CA ARG A 216 6.76 23.16 -8.26
C ARG A 216 5.77 23.90 -7.37
N LEU A 217 5.73 23.56 -6.08
CA LEU A 217 4.92 24.23 -5.07
C LEU A 217 5.66 25.42 -4.41
N GLY A 218 6.87 25.74 -4.88
CA GLY A 218 7.66 26.88 -4.41
C GLY A 218 8.33 26.65 -3.06
N TYR A 219 8.62 25.40 -2.71
CA TYR A 219 9.53 25.06 -1.61
C TYR A 219 10.98 25.05 -2.12
N ARG A 220 11.93 25.16 -1.20
CA ARG A 220 13.37 25.04 -1.46
C ARG A 220 13.92 23.80 -0.74
N PRO A 221 13.64 22.58 -1.23
CA PRO A 221 14.19 21.38 -0.64
C PRO A 221 15.71 21.32 -0.83
N SER A 222 16.38 20.55 0.01
CA SER A 222 17.77 20.13 -0.25
C SER A 222 17.84 19.26 -1.51
N PHE A 223 19.05 19.10 -2.05
CA PHE A 223 19.32 17.98 -2.93
C PHE A 223 19.00 16.64 -2.23
N ILE A 224 18.74 15.62 -3.03
CA ILE A 224 18.59 14.25 -2.52
C ILE A 224 19.95 13.80 -2.01
N SER A 225 20.02 13.46 -0.72
CA SER A 225 21.23 12.93 -0.09
C SER A 225 20.92 11.56 0.49
N GLY A 226 21.58 10.53 -0.05
CA GLY A 226 21.22 9.13 0.20
C GLY A 226 19.77 8.87 -0.17
N TYR A 227 18.96 8.50 0.83
CA TYR A 227 17.52 8.22 0.68
C TYR A 227 16.65 9.31 1.31
N ARG A 228 17.10 10.57 1.31
CA ARG A 228 16.43 11.66 2.01
C ARG A 228 16.36 12.96 1.22
N VAL A 229 15.29 13.72 1.45
CA VAL A 229 15.11 15.10 1.03
C VAL A 229 14.68 15.93 2.24
N PHE A 230 15.29 17.10 2.44
CA PHE A 230 15.02 17.94 3.60
C PHE A 230 14.42 19.30 3.22
N ILE A 231 13.64 19.87 4.13
CA ILE A 231 13.28 21.29 4.14
C ILE A 231 13.68 21.85 5.50
N THR A 232 14.58 22.83 5.51
CA THR A 232 15.20 23.38 6.73
C THR A 232 14.83 24.84 6.99
N ARG A 233 14.40 25.59 5.96
CA ARG A 233 14.03 27.00 6.13
C ARG A 233 12.74 27.12 6.93
N GLN A 234 12.79 27.80 8.07
CA GLN A 234 11.66 27.93 8.99
C GLN A 234 10.38 28.46 8.31
N LYS A 235 10.49 29.52 7.50
CA LYS A 235 9.36 30.05 6.70
C LYS A 235 8.74 28.98 5.77
N SER A 236 9.57 28.11 5.17
CA SER A 236 9.09 27.02 4.31
C SER A 236 8.44 25.90 5.11
N ILE A 237 8.89 25.62 6.33
CA ILE A 237 8.28 24.60 7.19
C ILE A 237 6.92 25.09 7.71
N ILE A 238 6.81 26.35 8.14
CA ILE A 238 5.53 26.96 8.52
C ILE A 238 4.55 26.92 7.34
N LYS A 239 5.02 27.30 6.14
CA LYS A 239 4.24 27.19 4.90
C LYS A 239 3.78 25.75 4.65
N PHE A 240 4.65 24.77 4.85
CA PHE A 240 4.35 23.35 4.65
C PHE A 240 3.19 22.89 5.56
N PHE A 241 3.25 23.17 6.86
CA PHE A 241 2.18 22.80 7.78
C PHE A 241 0.87 23.57 7.54
N LYS A 242 0.94 24.78 6.97
CA LYS A 242 -0.24 25.58 6.59
C LYS A 242 -0.92 25.08 5.30
N GLU A 243 -0.13 24.71 4.29
CA GLU A 243 -0.64 24.37 2.95
C GLU A 243 -0.83 22.87 2.72
N ILE A 244 0.11 22.04 3.16
CA ILE A 244 0.07 20.58 2.99
C ILE A 244 -0.82 19.94 4.06
N ARG A 245 -0.80 20.50 5.29
CA ARG A 245 -1.63 20.09 6.43
C ARG A 245 -1.59 18.57 6.67
N PRO A 246 -0.44 18.00 7.08
CA PRO A 246 -0.34 16.59 7.48
C PRO A 246 -1.48 16.18 8.42
N ALA A 247 -2.08 15.02 8.19
CA ALA A 247 -3.22 14.53 8.97
C ALA A 247 -2.79 13.69 10.18
N ASN A 248 -1.59 13.10 10.18
CA ASN A 248 -1.13 12.28 11.29
C ASN A 248 -0.79 13.17 12.51
N PRO A 249 -1.50 13.02 13.65
CA PRO A 249 -1.30 13.86 14.83
C PRO A 249 0.14 13.87 15.35
N LYS A 250 0.89 12.77 15.13
CA LYS A 250 2.31 12.66 15.49
C LYS A 250 3.13 13.83 14.95
N HIS A 251 2.91 14.21 13.69
CA HIS A 251 3.66 15.28 13.05
C HIS A 251 3.22 16.65 13.54
N LEU A 252 1.92 16.84 13.77
CA LEU A 252 1.36 18.11 14.26
C LEU A 252 1.84 18.42 15.68
N VAL A 253 1.76 17.43 16.58
CA VAL A 253 2.26 17.55 17.97
C VAL A 253 3.75 17.84 17.96
N ARG A 254 4.52 17.10 17.16
CA ARG A 254 5.98 17.29 17.09
C ARG A 254 6.38 18.63 16.50
N PHE A 255 5.66 19.15 15.50
CA PHE A 255 5.90 20.49 14.96
C PHE A 255 5.60 21.58 16.00
N ARG A 256 4.47 21.49 16.71
CA ARG A 256 4.11 22.45 17.77
C ARG A 256 5.11 22.45 18.92
N TYR A 257 5.63 21.30 19.29
CA TYR A 257 6.62 21.18 20.38
C TYR A 257 7.99 21.77 20.03
N LEU A 258 8.36 21.79 18.74
CA LEU A 258 9.69 22.19 18.29
C LEU A 258 9.76 23.63 17.75
N MET A 259 8.60 24.24 17.47
CA MET A 259 8.46 25.64 17.10
C MET A 259 8.51 26.54 18.33
#